data_AF-A0A656JLI5-F1
#
_entry.id   AF-A0A656JLI5-F1
#
_cell.length_a   1.000
_cell.length_b   1.000
_cell.length_c   1.000
_cell.angle_alpha   90.00
_cell.angle_beta   90.00
_cell.angle_gamma   90.00
#
_symmetry.space_group_name_H-M   'P 1'
#
loop_
_entity.id
_entity.type
_entity.pdbx_description
1 polymer ?
#
loop_
_entity_poly.entity_id
_entity_poly.type
_entity_poly.pdbx_seq_one_letter_code
_entity_poly.pdbx_strand_id
1 'polypeptide(L)' 'MHLEHMLKLSNMGAVILPASPGFYHQPQTIDDLVDFIVARILNLLNIPQDMLPRWGEHHVGGDE' A
#
# COMPACT_ATOMS: atom_id res chain seq x y z
N MET A 1 -11.13 16.48 15.43
CA MET A 1 -10.95 15.25 16.23
C MET A 1 -10.18 14.14 15.48
N HIS A 2 -10.73 13.43 14.49
CA HIS A 2 -10.02 12.29 13.87
C HIS A 2 -8.64 12.63 13.27
N LEU A 3 -8.56 13.68 12.43
CA LEU A 3 -7.30 14.11 11.81
C LEU A 3 -6.27 14.58 12.84
N GLU A 4 -6.72 15.22 13.91
CA GLU A 4 -5.85 15.69 15.01
C GLU A 4 -5.25 14.51 15.78
N HIS A 5 -6.04 13.46 16.07
CA HIS A 5 -5.53 12.23 16.70
C HIS A 5 -4.53 11.51 15.80
N MET A 6 -4.84 11.36 14.50
CA MET A 6 -3.93 10.73 13.54
C MET A 6 -2.63 11.53 13.39
N LEU A 7 -2.70 12.86 13.34
CA LEU A 7 -1.53 13.73 13.29
C LEU A 7 -0.66 13.59 14.55
N LYS A 8 -1.27 13.58 15.73
CA LYS A 8 -0.55 13.42 17.01
C LYS A 8 0.22 12.09 17.06
N LEU A 9 -0.43 10.99 16.66
CA LEU A 9 0.21 9.66 16.61
C LEU A 9 1.33 9.60 15.56
N SER A 10 1.10 10.19 14.38
CA SER A 10 2.11 10.29 13.32
C SER A 10 3.37 11.02 13.80
N ASN A 11 3.22 12.13 14.51
CA ASN A 11 4.34 12.87 15.12
C ASN A 11 5.10 12.09 16.20
N MET A 12 4.49 11.03 16.76
CA MET A 12 5.11 10.12 17.72
C MET A 12 5.76 8.89 17.06
N GLY A 13 5.76 8.82 15.73
CA GLY A 13 6.36 7.74 14.95
C GLY A 13 5.41 6.59 14.59
N ALA A 14 4.12 6.69 14.91
CA ALA A 14 3.14 5.72 14.41
C ALA A 14 2.91 5.91 12.90
N VAL A 15 2.79 4.82 12.15
CA VAL A 15 2.40 4.88 10.75
C VAL A 15 0.88 4.91 10.65
N ILE A 16 0.32 5.98 10.07
CA ILE A 16 -1.11 6.08 9.78
C ILE A 16 -1.36 5.54 8.38
N LEU A 17 -1.89 4.31 8.32
CA LEU A 17 -2.28 3.66 7.07
C LEU A 17 -3.80 3.53 7.02
N PRO A 18 -4.53 4.39 6.28
CA PRO A 18 -5.96 4.23 6.09
C PRO A 18 -6.24 3.02 5.19
N ALA A 19 -7.39 2.37 5.40
CA ALA A 19 -7.91 1.30 4.53
C ALA A 19 -8.48 1.87 3.21
N SER A 20 -7.65 2.61 2.47
CA SER A 20 -7.97 3.27 1.21
C SER A 20 -7.17 2.62 0.07
N PRO A 21 -7.62 1.48 -0.48
CA PRO A 21 -6.88 0.74 -1.49
C PRO A 21 -6.76 1.51 -2.81
N GLY A 22 -5.64 1.33 -3.50
CA GLY A 22 -5.37 1.93 -4.80
C GLY A 22 -5.93 1.11 -5.96
N PHE A 23 -6.40 1.77 -7.02
CA PHE A 23 -7.03 1.13 -8.18
C PHE A 23 -6.11 1.02 -9.41
N TYR A 24 -4.85 1.43 -9.28
CA TYR A 24 -3.89 1.47 -10.40
C TYR A 24 -3.45 0.09 -10.91
N HIS A 25 -3.82 -0.98 -10.21
CA HIS A 25 -3.65 -2.37 -10.66
C HIS A 25 -4.93 -3.00 -11.22
N GLN A 26 -5.99 -2.21 -11.42
CA GLN A 26 -7.28 -2.67 -11.96
C GLN A 26 -7.83 -3.91 -11.22
N PRO A 27 -8.08 -3.82 -9.90
CA PRO A 27 -8.62 -4.93 -9.13
C PRO A 27 -9.96 -5.41 -9.72
N GLN A 28 -10.13 -6.73 -9.80
CA GLN A 28 -11.32 -7.41 -10.30
C GLN A 28 -12.24 -7.88 -9.18
N THR A 29 -11.69 -8.08 -7.97
CA THR A 29 -12.40 -8.62 -6.83
C THR A 29 -12.25 -7.75 -5.57
N ILE A 30 -13.08 -8.00 -4.57
CA ILE A 30 -12.91 -7.38 -3.24
C ILE A 30 -11.63 -7.89 -2.57
N ASP A 31 -11.27 -9.15 -2.79
CA ASP A 31 -10.05 -9.73 -2.22
C ASP A 31 -8.81 -9.01 -2.75
N ASP A 32 -8.80 -8.57 -4.01
CA ASP A 32 -7.69 -7.77 -4.58
C ASP A 32 -7.50 -6.42 -3.83
N LEU A 33 -8.60 -5.83 -3.33
CA LEU A 33 -8.55 -4.61 -2.52
C LEU A 33 -8.03 -4.88 -1.10
N VAL A 34 -8.36 -6.05 -0.55
CA VAL A 34 -7.85 -6.50 0.75
C VAL A 34 -6.35 -6.76 0.64
N ASP A 35 -5.94 -7.52 -0.37
CA ASP A 35 -4.55 -7.86 -0.67
C ASP A 35 -3.70 -6.60 -0.87
N PHE A 36 -4.25 -5.55 -1.50
CA PHE A 36 -3.58 -4.26 -1.60
C PHE A 36 -3.20 -3.68 -0.23
N ILE A 37 -4.14 -3.64 0.72
CA ILE A 37 -3.90 -3.09 2.06
C ILE A 37 -2.95 -3.99 2.84
N VAL A 38 -3.14 -5.31 2.77
CA VAL A 38 -2.27 -6.30 3.43
C VAL A 38 -0.84 -6.18 2.92
N ALA A 39 -0.63 -6.13 1.60
CA ALA A 39 0.69 -5.97 1.01
C ALA A 39 1.38 -4.69 1.49
N ARG A 40 0.66 -3.57 1.61
CA ARG A 40 1.22 -2.32 2.15
C ARG A 40 1.63 -2.45 3.62
N ILE A 41 0.85 -3.16 4.43
CA ILE A 41 1.20 -3.46 5.84
C ILE A 41 2.46 -4.33 5.90
N LEU A 42 2.52 -5.41 5.12
CA LEU A 42 3.69 -6.30 5.08
C LEU A 42 4.95 -5.56 4.63
N ASN A 43 4.85 -4.68 3.62
CA ASN A 43 5.95 -3.84 3.17
C ASN A 43 6.46 -2.91 4.28
N LEU A 44 5.58 -2.30 5.08
CA LEU A 44 5.97 -1.47 6.23
C LEU A 44 6.68 -2.26 7.34
N LEU A 45 6.29 -3.52 7.53
CA LEU A 45 6.92 -4.45 8.47
C LEU A 45 8.19 -5.11 7.90
N ASN A 46 8.56 -4.79 6.65
CA ASN A 46 9.68 -5.39 5.94
C ASN A 46 9.56 -6.92 5.80
N ILE A 47 8.33 -7.42 5.64
CA ILE A 47 8.01 -8.83 5.41
C ILE A 47 7.82 -9.04 3.90
N PRO A 48 8.54 -9.99 3.27
CA PRO A 48 8.38 -10.29 1.84
C PRO A 48 6.95 -10.71 1.48
N GLN A 49 6.46 -10.23 0.33
CA GLN A 49 5.14 -10.54 -0.23
C GLN A 49 5.17 -10.43 -1.75
N ASP A 50 4.28 -11.14 -2.44
CA ASP A 50 4.14 -11.22 -3.90
C ASP A 50 2.72 -10.85 -4.41
N MET A 51 1.82 -10.45 -3.51
CA MET A 51 0.45 -10.03 -3.82
C MET A 51 0.41 -8.69 -4.58
N LEU A 52 1.29 -7.75 -4.24
CA LEU A 52 1.37 -6.44 -4.88
C LEU A 52 2.74 -6.30 -5.56
N PRO A 53 2.79 -6.24 -6.91
CA PRO A 53 4.04 -6.01 -7.61
C PRO A 53 4.60 -4.63 -7.24
N ARG A 54 5.93 -4.51 -7.14
CA ARG A 54 6.51 -3.21 -6.84
C ARG A 54 6.34 -2.29 -8.04
N TRP A 55 6.02 -1.03 -7.75
CA TRP A 55 5.88 -0.02 -8.79
C TRP A 55 7.18 0.09 -9.60
N GLY A 56 7.08 -0.10 -10.92
CA GLY A 56 8.22 0.01 -11.84
C GLY A 56 9.03 -1.27 -12.08
N GLU A 57 8.77 -2.38 -11.37
CA GLU A 57 9.51 -3.65 -11.60
C GLU A 57 9.24 -4.26 -12.99
N HIS A 58 8.19 -3.82 -13.71
CA HIS A 58 7.88 -4.26 -15.08
C HIS A 58 8.42 -3.37 -16.21
N HIS A 59 9.30 -2.41 -15.95
CA HIS A 59 9.91 -1.60 -17.01
C HIS A 59 11.22 -2.23 -17.54
N VAL A 60 11.10 -3.38 -18.22
CA VAL A 60 12.17 -3.94 -19.06
C VAL A 60 11.72 -3.79 -20.52
N GLY A 61 11.92 -2.58 -21.05
CA GLY A 61 11.58 -2.23 -22.42
C GLY A 61 11.65 -0.72 -22.57
N GLY A 62 12.82 -0.23 -22.99
CA GLY A 62 12.97 1.13 -23.45
C GLY A 62 12.09 1.36 -24.67
N ASP A 63 11.54 2.56 -24.75
CA ASP A 63 10.93 3.06 -25.98
C ASP A 63 12.02 3.15 -27.06
N GLU A 64 12.11 2.12 -27.91
CA GLU A 64 12.61 2.17 -29.29
C GLU A 64 11.45 1.99 -30.26
#